data_AF-A0A7J6FGR0-F1
#
_entry.id   AF-A0A7J6FGR0-F1
#
_cell.length_a   1.000
_cell.length_b   1.000
_cell.length_c   1.000
_cell.angle_alpha   90.00
_cell.angle_beta   90.00
_cell.angle_gamma   90.00
#
_symmetry.space_group_name_H-M   'P 1'
#
loop_
_entity.id
_entity.type
_entity.pdbx_description
1 polymer ?
#
loop_
_entity_poly.entity_id
_entity_poly.type
_entity_poly.pdbx_seq_one_letter_code
_entity_poly.pdbx_strand_id
1 'polypeptide(L)'
;MVEFEEVQDYYENGMEESLELEYELTQPKIEDEVIEHEMNENELVAWKIMLNFLTITKEPELINESDLRGKDFLSMEQAEQFYTLYSQVIGFSVRKKNKKAQHGRDPKWFLSENRKRDPRYLTRTGYQASFKICRNATTGRWWTKFFNIHHNHMLAVNFTKPLLRSNRKCTDSAIEQTLTMKRAEMKTAHIWQYMVEVHGGWNNIGFIKDDLYHGLRKKYSTWNDCDTKTAMEYLKAKKGPDLRRTQVAKWITNYLVIVWNSTQPTRLI
;
A
#
# COMPACT_ATOMS: atom_id res chain seq x y z
N MET A 1 4.52 -9.94 11.74
CA MET A 1 4.81 -8.72 10.94
C MET A 1 5.30 -7.63 11.89
N VAL A 2 6.49 -7.05 11.71
CA VAL A 2 7.27 -6.42 12.80
C VAL A 2 7.24 -4.87 12.80
N GLU A 3 7.30 -4.22 13.99
CA GLU A 3 7.24 -2.75 14.25
C GLU A 3 8.52 -2.13 14.88
N PHE A 4 8.63 -0.79 14.79
CA PHE A 4 9.70 0.11 15.29
C PHE A 4 9.16 1.03 16.40
N GLU A 5 9.82 1.17 17.57
CA GLU A 5 9.31 2.11 18.59
C GLU A 5 10.29 2.62 19.66
N GLU A 6 10.45 3.95 19.83
CA GLU A 6 11.18 4.66 20.91
C GLU A 6 10.39 4.73 22.21
N VAL A 7 10.94 4.17 23.30
CA VAL A 7 10.28 4.05 24.60
C VAL A 7 11.23 4.45 25.73
N GLN A 8 10.63 5.10 26.72
CA GLN A 8 11.11 5.41 28.06
C GLN A 8 10.04 4.84 29.02
N ASP A 9 10.48 4.14 30.06
CA ASP A 9 9.75 3.16 30.90
C ASP A 9 8.48 3.66 31.61
N TYR A 10 7.60 2.74 32.05
CA TYR A 10 7.01 2.60 33.41
C TYR A 10 6.11 1.33 33.53
N TYR A 11 5.92 0.85 34.76
CA TYR A 11 5.62 -0.52 35.22
C TYR A 11 4.12 -0.99 35.30
N GLU A 12 3.98 -2.33 35.29
CA GLU A 12 3.19 -3.24 36.18
C GLU A 12 1.67 -3.56 36.05
N ASN A 13 1.40 -4.87 36.31
CA ASN A 13 0.18 -5.59 36.73
C ASN A 13 -0.89 -5.86 35.66
N GLY A 14 -1.42 -7.07 35.41
CA GLY A 14 -1.45 -8.35 36.13
C GLY A 14 -2.89 -8.90 36.08
N MET A 15 -3.13 -10.02 35.38
CA MET A 15 -4.14 -11.08 35.64
C MET A 15 -4.46 -11.90 34.37
N GLU A 16 -4.36 -13.21 34.52
CA GLU A 16 -4.69 -14.27 33.55
C GLU A 16 -6.20 -14.49 33.45
N GLU A 17 -6.70 -14.70 32.24
CA GLU A 17 -7.81 -15.62 31.99
C GLU A 17 -7.74 -16.08 30.52
N SER A 18 -7.45 -17.36 30.31
CA SER A 18 -7.26 -18.01 29.01
C SER A 18 -8.56 -18.65 28.52
N LEU A 19 -8.92 -18.41 27.26
CA LEU A 19 -9.93 -19.18 26.53
C LEU A 19 -9.36 -19.52 25.14
N GLU A 20 -8.98 -20.78 25.00
CA GLU A 20 -8.50 -21.38 23.75
C GLU A 20 -9.66 -21.55 22.76
N LEU A 21 -9.49 -21.00 21.56
CA LEU A 21 -10.33 -21.35 20.41
C LEU A 21 -9.41 -21.91 19.33
N GLU A 22 -9.45 -23.23 19.21
CA GLU A 22 -8.85 -23.99 18.12
C GLU A 22 -9.45 -23.55 16.78
N TYR A 23 -8.60 -23.29 15.78
CA TYR A 23 -9.02 -23.09 14.40
C TYR A 23 -8.36 -24.15 13.53
N GLU A 24 -9.17 -25.09 13.02
CA GLU A 24 -8.76 -26.07 12.02
C GLU A 24 -8.35 -25.34 10.73
N LEU A 25 -7.04 -25.33 10.46
CA LEU A 25 -6.49 -24.98 9.15
C LEU A 25 -6.67 -26.18 8.22
N THR A 26 -7.68 -26.16 7.35
CA THR A 26 -7.71 -27.05 6.19
C THR A 26 -6.59 -26.65 5.23
N GLN A 27 -5.45 -27.32 5.35
CA GLN A 27 -4.33 -27.26 4.41
C GLN A 27 -4.75 -27.93 3.08
N PRO A 28 -4.51 -27.31 1.91
CA PRO A 28 -4.62 -28.04 0.65
C PRO A 28 -3.46 -29.04 0.58
N LYS A 29 -3.78 -30.32 0.36
CA LYS A 29 -2.80 -31.36 0.02
C LYS A 29 -2.24 -31.04 -1.36
N ILE A 30 -1.00 -30.60 -1.42
CA ILE A 30 -0.23 -30.51 -2.65
C ILE A 30 1.14 -31.12 -2.33
N GLU A 31 1.37 -32.32 -2.84
CA GLU A 31 2.67 -32.97 -2.91
C GLU A 31 3.43 -32.34 -4.08
N ASP A 32 4.15 -31.23 -3.84
CA ASP A 32 5.00 -30.62 -4.85
C ASP A 32 6.42 -30.41 -4.31
N GLU A 33 7.39 -30.69 -5.18
CA GLU A 33 8.84 -30.60 -4.96
C GLU A 33 9.25 -29.32 -4.22
N VAL A 34 10.16 -29.47 -3.25
CA VAL A 34 10.74 -28.37 -2.47
C VAL A 34 11.59 -27.51 -3.41
N ILE A 35 10.96 -26.52 -4.06
CA ILE A 35 11.69 -25.50 -4.81
C ILE A 35 12.14 -24.45 -3.80
N GLU A 36 13.45 -24.39 -3.55
CA GLU A 36 14.09 -23.35 -2.76
C GLU A 36 13.98 -22.01 -3.52
N HIS A 37 12.97 -21.20 -3.20
CA HIS A 37 12.91 -19.84 -3.72
C HIS A 37 13.91 -18.96 -2.96
N GLU A 38 15.08 -18.74 -3.56
CA GLU A 38 16.11 -17.82 -3.06
C GLU A 38 15.72 -16.35 -3.29
N MET A 39 16.39 -15.43 -2.59
CA MET A 39 16.27 -14.01 -2.92
C MET A 39 16.63 -13.77 -4.39
N ASN A 40 16.01 -12.78 -5.04
CA ASN A 40 16.48 -12.36 -6.37
C ASN A 40 17.96 -11.93 -6.28
N GLU A 41 18.75 -12.22 -7.32
CA GLU A 41 20.18 -11.89 -7.40
C GLU A 41 20.50 -10.46 -6.95
N ASN A 42 19.68 -9.49 -7.38
CA ASN A 42 19.85 -8.09 -6.99
C ASN A 42 19.66 -7.85 -5.48
N GLU A 43 18.67 -8.52 -4.88
CA GLU A 43 18.40 -8.41 -3.45
C GLU A 43 19.48 -9.15 -2.64
N LEU A 44 19.99 -10.27 -3.14
CA LEU A 44 21.10 -11.02 -2.54
C LEU A 44 22.39 -10.20 -2.53
N VAL A 45 22.70 -9.51 -3.63
CA VAL A 45 23.83 -8.58 -3.71
C VAL A 45 23.66 -7.44 -2.71
N ALA A 46 22.48 -6.82 -2.66
CA ALA A 46 22.17 -5.77 -1.68
C ALA A 46 22.32 -6.26 -0.23
N TRP A 47 21.87 -7.48 0.06
CA TRP A 47 22.02 -8.11 1.37
C TRP A 47 23.49 -8.29 1.76
N LYS A 48 24.33 -8.84 0.86
CA LYS A 48 25.77 -9.02 1.10
C LYS A 48 26.48 -7.68 1.33
N ILE A 49 26.15 -6.66 0.54
CA ILE A 49 26.71 -5.31 0.71
C ILE A 49 26.34 -4.75 2.10
N MET A 50 25.10 -4.94 2.53
CA MET A 50 24.63 -4.48 3.84
C MET A 50 25.29 -5.21 5.00
N LEU A 51 25.47 -6.53 4.92
CA LEU A 51 26.18 -7.31 5.94
C LEU A 51 27.65 -6.84 6.07
N ASN A 52 28.33 -6.64 4.95
CA ASN A 52 29.71 -6.13 4.94
C ASN A 52 29.79 -4.73 5.56
N PHE A 53 28.86 -3.84 5.21
CA PHE A 53 28.77 -2.51 5.80
C PHE A 53 28.58 -2.55 7.32
N LEU A 54 27.73 -3.46 7.81
CA LEU A 54 27.48 -3.63 9.24
C LEU A 54 28.54 -4.48 9.96
N THR A 55 29.55 -4.99 9.24
CA THR A 55 30.58 -5.92 9.74
C THR A 55 29.96 -7.15 10.43
N ILE A 56 28.88 -7.68 9.85
CA ILE A 56 28.20 -8.89 10.32
C ILE A 56 28.64 -10.05 9.42
N THR A 57 29.27 -11.07 10.02
CA THR A 57 29.74 -12.27 9.32
C THR A 57 28.87 -13.50 9.56
N LYS A 58 27.86 -13.39 10.43
CA LYS A 58 26.97 -14.48 10.79
C LYS A 58 25.94 -14.75 9.70
N GLU A 59 25.49 -16.01 9.66
CA GLU A 59 24.32 -16.38 8.86
C GLU A 59 23.07 -15.63 9.34
N PRO A 60 22.12 -15.33 8.45
CA PRO A 60 20.94 -14.53 8.76
C PRO A 60 20.13 -15.07 9.95
N GLU A 61 19.99 -16.39 10.04
CA GLU A 61 19.25 -17.09 11.10
C GLU A 61 19.95 -17.01 12.46
N LEU A 62 21.27 -16.80 12.45
CA LEU A 62 22.10 -16.73 13.65
C LEU A 62 22.32 -15.30 14.15
N ILE A 63 21.74 -14.28 13.48
CA ILE A 63 21.88 -12.88 13.92
C ILE A 63 21.11 -12.68 15.22
N ASN A 64 21.82 -12.20 16.25
CA ASN A 64 21.28 -11.94 17.60
C ASN A 64 21.04 -10.44 17.83
N GLU A 65 20.37 -10.09 18.95
CA GLU A 65 20.25 -8.70 19.42
C GLU A 65 21.61 -8.01 19.52
N SER A 66 22.60 -8.70 20.10
CA SER A 66 23.94 -8.16 20.35
C SER A 66 24.69 -7.74 19.08
N ASP A 67 24.40 -8.38 17.95
CA ASP A 67 25.14 -8.13 16.70
C ASP A 67 24.70 -6.83 16.04
N LEU A 68 23.43 -6.47 16.22
CA LEU A 68 22.83 -5.29 15.62
C LEU A 68 22.77 -4.11 16.57
N ARG A 69 22.70 -4.34 17.89
CA ARG A 69 22.63 -3.29 18.90
C ARG A 69 23.84 -2.37 18.81
N GLY A 70 23.58 -1.06 18.69
CA GLY A 70 24.62 -0.04 18.56
C GLY A 70 25.27 0.08 17.17
N LYS A 71 24.86 -0.72 16.18
CA LYS A 71 25.32 -0.53 14.80
C LYS A 71 24.72 0.75 14.20
N ASP A 72 25.55 1.46 13.42
CA ASP A 72 25.19 2.72 12.78
C ASP A 72 24.83 2.54 11.30
N PHE A 73 23.83 3.29 10.88
CA PHE A 73 23.36 3.49 9.52
C PHE A 73 23.52 4.97 9.14
N LEU A 74 23.76 5.20 7.85
CA LEU A 74 23.88 6.55 7.28
C LEU A 74 22.52 7.25 7.20
N SER A 75 21.47 6.49 6.88
CA SER A 75 20.12 7.02 6.70
C SER A 75 19.05 6.10 7.28
N MET A 76 17.86 6.68 7.53
CA MET A 76 16.67 5.90 7.89
C MET A 76 16.33 4.88 6.81
N GLU A 77 16.41 5.27 5.54
CA GLU A 77 16.12 4.41 4.40
C GLU A 77 17.06 3.20 4.33
N GLN A 78 18.35 3.39 4.64
CA GLN A 78 19.31 2.30 4.69
C GLN A 78 18.96 1.26 5.77
N ALA A 79 18.55 1.72 6.95
CA ALA A 79 18.09 0.83 8.03
C ALA A 79 16.79 0.10 7.65
N GLU A 80 15.87 0.80 6.98
CA GLU A 80 14.63 0.18 6.47
C GLU A 80 14.92 -0.89 5.41
N GLN A 81 15.85 -0.62 4.50
CA GLN A 81 16.31 -1.58 3.49
C GLN A 81 16.92 -2.80 4.14
N PHE A 82 17.85 -2.62 5.09
CA PHE A 82 18.45 -3.72 5.85
C PHE A 82 17.39 -4.63 6.46
N TYR A 83 16.42 -4.05 7.18
CA TYR A 83 15.43 -4.84 7.89
C TYR A 83 14.42 -5.51 6.96
N THR A 84 14.12 -4.88 5.83
CA THR A 84 13.30 -5.48 4.78
C THR A 84 14.00 -6.70 4.18
N LEU A 85 15.28 -6.60 3.85
CA LEU A 85 16.08 -7.71 3.33
C LEU A 85 16.20 -8.84 4.36
N TYR A 86 16.49 -8.51 5.62
CA TYR A 86 16.50 -9.49 6.72
C TYR A 86 15.17 -10.23 6.82
N SER A 87 14.05 -9.50 6.76
CA SER A 87 12.71 -10.11 6.84
C SER A 87 12.37 -10.99 5.63
N GLN A 88 12.90 -10.66 4.45
CA GLN A 88 12.77 -11.48 3.25
C GLN A 88 13.50 -12.82 3.44
N VAL A 89 14.73 -12.79 3.97
CA VAL A 89 15.51 -14.00 4.24
C VAL A 89 14.82 -14.88 5.28
N ILE A 90 14.44 -14.31 6.43
CA ILE A 90 13.83 -15.07 7.52
C ILE A 90 12.39 -15.51 7.19
N GLY A 91 11.68 -14.76 6.34
CA GLY A 91 10.33 -15.12 5.91
C GLY A 91 9.22 -14.52 6.77
N PHE A 92 9.33 -13.24 7.15
CA PHE A 92 8.22 -12.52 7.78
C PHE A 92 8.00 -11.17 7.11
N SER A 93 6.80 -10.61 7.28
CA SER A 93 6.49 -9.32 6.68
C SER A 93 6.85 -8.13 7.59
N VAL A 94 7.40 -7.04 7.04
CA VAL A 94 7.72 -5.83 7.83
C VAL A 94 6.59 -4.80 7.74
N ARG A 95 6.37 -4.05 8.83
CA ARG A 95 5.44 -2.93 8.84
C ARG A 95 6.03 -1.72 9.56
N LYS A 96 5.95 -0.57 8.90
CA LYS A 96 6.27 0.71 9.53
C LYS A 96 5.16 1.12 10.51
N LYS A 97 5.52 1.37 11.77
CA LYS A 97 4.64 2.00 12.76
C LYS A 97 4.65 3.52 12.53
N ASN A 98 3.47 4.12 12.36
CA ASN A 98 3.33 5.57 12.21
C ASN A 98 3.10 6.21 13.58
N LYS A 99 3.89 7.23 13.95
CA LYS A 99 3.78 7.95 15.24
C LYS A 99 2.37 8.49 15.54
N LYS A 100 1.57 8.79 14.51
CA LYS A 100 0.17 9.28 14.65
C LYS A 100 -0.83 8.24 15.18
N ALA A 101 -0.41 7.00 15.42
CA ALA A 101 -1.22 5.92 15.97
C ALA A 101 -0.69 5.44 17.33
N GLN A 102 -0.07 6.33 18.12
CA GLN A 102 0.46 6.03 19.46
C GLN A 102 -0.61 5.57 20.44
N HIS A 103 -1.82 6.10 20.29
CA HIS A 103 -3.00 5.49 20.88
C HIS A 103 -3.52 4.54 19.80
N GLY A 104 -3.45 3.22 20.02
CA GLY A 104 -4.22 2.27 19.21
C GLY A 104 -5.62 2.84 18.98
N ARG A 105 -6.22 2.65 17.79
CA ARG A 105 -7.43 3.37 17.34
C ARG A 105 -8.31 3.74 18.53
N ASP A 106 -8.33 5.03 18.88
CA ASP A 106 -9.11 5.61 19.98
C ASP A 106 -10.44 4.84 20.13
N PRO A 107 -10.87 4.39 21.33
CA PRO A 107 -12.10 3.60 21.48
C PRO A 107 -13.33 4.24 20.80
N LYS A 108 -13.32 5.57 20.68
CA LYS A 108 -14.27 6.38 19.89
C LYS A 108 -14.39 5.96 18.41
N TRP A 109 -13.37 5.36 17.80
CA TRP A 109 -13.37 4.82 16.44
C TRP A 109 -14.17 3.51 16.28
N PHE A 110 -14.35 2.76 17.37
CA PHE A 110 -15.23 1.58 17.40
C PHE A 110 -16.69 1.98 17.67
N LEU A 111 -16.89 3.09 18.38
CA LEU A 111 -18.20 3.59 18.83
C LEU A 111 -18.85 4.63 17.89
N SER A 112 -18.28 4.88 16.70
CA SER A 112 -18.80 5.90 15.79
C SER A 112 -20.00 5.38 14.99
N GLU A 113 -21.19 5.94 15.24
CA GLU A 113 -22.46 5.56 14.60
C GLU A 113 -22.51 5.85 13.09
N ASN A 114 -21.78 6.86 12.60
CA ASN A 114 -21.82 7.29 11.19
C ASN A 114 -20.85 6.52 10.26
N ARG A 115 -20.52 5.26 10.57
CA ARG A 115 -19.59 4.46 9.75
C ARG A 115 -20.27 3.83 8.53
N LYS A 116 -19.67 4.05 7.36
CA LYS A 116 -20.03 3.34 6.12
C LYS A 116 -19.56 1.88 6.06
N ARG A 117 -18.68 1.45 6.97
CA ARG A 117 -18.10 0.10 7.03
C ARG A 117 -17.77 -0.27 8.46
N ASP A 118 -18.01 -1.50 8.86
CA ASP A 118 -17.72 -1.99 10.21
C ASP A 118 -16.26 -1.78 10.64
N PRO A 119 -16.01 -1.57 11.95
CA PRO A 119 -14.66 -1.60 12.49
C PRO A 119 -14.00 -2.94 12.19
N ARG A 120 -12.87 -2.91 11.45
CA ARG A 120 -12.01 -4.10 11.33
C ARG A 120 -11.51 -4.47 12.71
N TYR A 121 -11.71 -5.72 13.10
CA TYR A 121 -11.17 -6.35 14.31
C TYR A 121 -9.71 -5.97 14.53
N LEU A 122 -9.34 -5.79 15.79
CA LEU A 122 -7.95 -5.67 16.22
C LEU A 122 -7.29 -7.06 16.10
N THR A 123 -6.79 -7.39 14.92
CA THR A 123 -6.16 -8.71 14.69
C THR A 123 -4.74 -8.83 15.24
N ARG A 124 -4.26 -7.91 16.10
CA ARG A 124 -2.81 -7.71 16.33
C ARG A 124 -2.42 -7.25 17.73
N THR A 125 -2.57 -8.13 18.72
CA THR A 125 -1.96 -7.98 20.05
C THR A 125 -0.87 -9.04 20.22
N GLY A 126 0.38 -8.65 20.50
CA GLY A 126 1.42 -9.58 20.98
C GLY A 126 2.62 -9.91 20.07
N TYR A 127 2.84 -9.26 18.92
CA TYR A 127 4.05 -9.51 18.11
C TYR A 127 5.31 -9.03 18.83
N GLN A 128 6.26 -9.93 19.10
CA GLN A 128 7.46 -9.65 19.89
C GLN A 128 8.64 -9.16 19.05
N ALA A 129 8.82 -9.70 17.84
CA ALA A 129 9.88 -9.26 16.96
C ALA A 129 9.70 -7.77 16.64
N SER A 130 10.78 -7.00 16.81
CA SER A 130 10.85 -5.54 16.64
C SER A 130 12.26 -5.11 16.23
N PHE A 131 12.37 -4.13 15.34
CA PHE A 131 13.65 -3.50 15.01
C PHE A 131 13.47 -2.02 15.19
N LYS A 132 14.42 -1.34 15.82
CA LYS A 132 14.19 -0.01 16.34
C LYS A 132 15.47 0.81 16.28
N ILE A 133 15.42 1.91 15.55
CA ILE A 133 16.54 2.84 15.34
C ILE A 133 16.22 4.21 15.93
N CYS A 134 17.28 4.91 16.30
CA CYS A 134 17.25 6.25 16.86
C CYS A 134 18.24 7.13 16.09
N ARG A 135 17.90 8.41 15.92
CA ARG A 135 18.82 9.37 15.28
C ARG A 135 19.72 9.98 16.34
N ASN A 136 21.02 9.92 16.14
CA ASN A 136 21.97 10.67 16.94
C ASN A 136 21.97 12.13 16.46
N ALA A 137 21.62 13.06 17.36
CA ALA A 137 21.53 14.49 17.03
C ALA A 137 22.90 15.10 16.69
N THR A 138 23.98 14.61 17.30
CA THR A 138 25.33 15.16 17.15
C THR A 138 25.99 14.70 15.86
N THR A 139 25.92 13.40 15.56
CA THR A 139 26.57 12.83 14.37
C THR A 139 25.66 12.80 13.14
N GLY A 140 24.34 12.99 13.33
CA GLY A 140 23.33 12.86 12.29
C GLY A 140 23.06 11.42 11.84
N ARG A 141 23.81 10.44 12.35
CA ARG A 141 23.70 9.01 12.01
C ARG A 141 22.54 8.35 12.74
N TRP A 142 22.11 7.21 12.23
CA TRP A 142 21.02 6.41 12.81
C TRP A 142 21.59 5.16 13.45
N TRP A 143 21.25 4.83 14.69
CA TRP A 143 21.80 3.68 15.38
C TRP A 143 20.69 2.73 15.85
N THR A 144 20.98 1.44 15.91
CA THR A 144 20.04 0.42 16.41
C THR A 144 19.93 0.47 17.93
N LYS A 145 18.76 0.86 18.44
CA LYS A 145 18.45 0.86 19.88
C LYS A 145 17.89 -0.47 20.37
N PHE A 146 17.00 -1.11 19.62
CA PHE A 146 16.51 -2.46 19.95
C PHE A 146 16.37 -3.33 18.71
N PHE A 147 16.66 -4.62 18.89
CA PHE A 147 16.45 -5.65 17.90
C PHE A 147 15.96 -6.93 18.60
N ASN A 148 14.66 -7.19 18.49
CA ASN A 148 14.04 -8.42 18.98
C ASN A 148 13.72 -9.33 17.78
N ILE A 149 14.21 -10.56 17.84
CA ILE A 149 14.06 -11.58 16.79
C ILE A 149 12.89 -12.52 17.09
N HIS A 150 12.40 -12.56 18.33
CA HIS A 150 11.46 -13.57 18.76
C HIS A 150 10.10 -13.41 18.05
N HIS A 151 9.71 -14.41 17.27
CA HIS A 151 8.43 -14.46 16.58
C HIS A 151 7.46 -15.35 17.35
N ASN A 152 6.24 -14.86 17.56
CA ASN A 152 5.14 -15.62 18.17
C ASN A 152 4.23 -16.29 17.12
N HIS A 153 4.73 -16.46 15.90
CA HIS A 153 3.99 -17.01 14.78
C HIS A 153 4.94 -17.77 13.85
N MET A 154 4.39 -18.71 13.08
CA MET A 154 5.17 -19.41 12.05
C MET A 154 5.71 -18.44 11.00
N LEU A 155 6.96 -18.66 10.62
CA LEU A 155 7.60 -17.96 9.51
C LEU A 155 7.13 -18.57 8.17
N ALA A 156 7.19 -17.76 7.12
CA ALA A 156 6.81 -18.18 5.78
C ALA A 156 7.85 -19.15 5.20
N VAL A 157 7.36 -20.23 4.60
CA VAL A 157 8.20 -21.19 3.85
C VAL A 157 8.73 -20.53 2.59
N ASN A 158 9.92 -20.94 2.11
CA ASN A 158 10.63 -20.34 0.98
C ASN A 158 9.73 -19.97 -0.22
N PHE A 159 8.94 -20.91 -0.74
CA PHE A 159 8.04 -20.66 -1.88
C PHE A 159 6.93 -19.63 -1.59
N THR A 160 6.56 -19.40 -0.33
CA THR A 160 5.56 -18.39 0.07
C THR A 160 6.16 -17.03 0.44
N LYS A 161 7.49 -16.94 0.63
CA LYS A 161 8.17 -15.69 0.99
C LYS A 161 7.92 -14.56 -0.02
N PRO A 162 7.90 -14.78 -1.35
CA PRO A 162 7.58 -13.73 -2.32
C PRO A 162 6.16 -13.19 -2.19
N LEU A 163 5.22 -14.00 -1.71
CA LEU A 163 3.80 -13.65 -1.57
C LEU A 163 3.51 -12.79 -0.32
N LEU A 164 4.48 -12.67 0.59
CA LEU A 164 4.38 -11.79 1.75
C LEU A 164 4.26 -10.33 1.31
N ARG A 165 3.31 -9.61 1.92
CA ARG A 165 2.96 -8.24 1.50
C ARG A 165 4.13 -7.26 1.42
N SER A 166 5.12 -7.36 2.31
CA SER A 166 6.32 -6.48 2.30
C SER A 166 7.31 -6.85 1.20
N ASN A 167 7.27 -8.08 0.75
CA ASN A 167 8.17 -8.64 -0.25
C ASN A 167 7.57 -8.43 -1.66
N ARG A 168 6.24 -8.35 -1.74
CA ARG A 168 5.54 -8.02 -2.98
C ARG A 168 5.79 -6.58 -3.42
N LYS A 169 6.38 -6.42 -4.60
CA LYS A 169 6.63 -5.12 -5.23
C LYS A 169 6.27 -5.17 -6.70
N CYS A 170 5.16 -4.52 -7.05
CA CYS A 170 4.85 -4.22 -8.45
C CYS A 170 5.74 -3.05 -8.89
N THR A 171 6.74 -3.33 -9.72
CA THR A 171 7.71 -2.34 -10.19
C THR A 171 7.06 -1.35 -11.14
N ASP A 172 7.58 -0.12 -11.20
CA ASP A 172 7.07 0.88 -12.14
C ASP A 172 7.18 0.40 -13.60
N SER A 173 8.25 -0.32 -13.95
CA SER A 173 8.43 -0.95 -15.26
C SER A 173 7.31 -1.95 -15.59
N ALA A 174 6.93 -2.82 -14.65
CA ALA A 174 5.80 -3.75 -14.86
C ALA A 174 4.48 -2.99 -15.07
N ILE A 175 4.27 -1.90 -14.34
CA ILE A 175 3.08 -1.06 -14.53
C ILE A 175 3.10 -0.38 -15.91
N GLU A 176 4.24 0.15 -16.36
CA GLU A 176 4.41 0.76 -17.67
C GLU A 176 4.20 -0.22 -18.83
N GLN A 177 4.76 -1.43 -18.71
CA GLN A 177 4.50 -2.51 -19.66
C GLN A 177 3.01 -2.82 -19.76
N THR A 178 2.34 -2.89 -18.61
CA THR A 178 0.90 -3.13 -18.54
C THR A 178 0.10 -2.01 -19.19
N LEU A 179 0.51 -0.75 -18.99
CA LEU A 179 -0.12 0.41 -19.62
C LEU A 179 0.05 0.40 -21.15
N THR A 180 1.19 -0.05 -21.65
CA THR A 180 1.42 -0.22 -23.09
C THR A 180 0.51 -1.29 -23.68
N MET A 181 0.39 -2.46 -23.04
CA MET A 181 -0.55 -3.51 -23.47
C MET A 181 -2.01 -3.07 -23.34
N LYS A 182 -2.30 -2.22 -22.35
CA LYS A 182 -3.62 -1.59 -22.20
C LYS A 182 -3.99 -0.66 -23.35
N ARG A 183 -3.01 0.03 -23.95
CA ARG A 183 -3.23 0.85 -25.15
C ARG A 183 -3.56 -0.02 -26.38
N ALA A 184 -3.10 -1.26 -26.40
CA ALA A 184 -3.54 -2.29 -27.34
C ALA A 184 -4.87 -2.97 -26.93
N GLU A 185 -5.65 -2.31 -26.07
CA GLU A 185 -6.98 -2.74 -25.61
C GLU A 185 -7.03 -4.10 -24.88
N MET A 186 -5.89 -4.60 -24.41
CA MET A 186 -5.85 -5.87 -23.69
C MET A 186 -6.50 -5.76 -22.29
N LYS A 187 -7.26 -6.80 -21.92
CA LYS A 187 -7.82 -6.91 -20.57
C LYS A 187 -6.69 -7.13 -19.55
N THR A 188 -6.77 -6.49 -18.38
CA THR A 188 -5.73 -6.59 -17.34
C THR A 188 -5.52 -8.03 -16.89
N ALA A 189 -6.58 -8.84 -16.89
CA ALA A 189 -6.49 -10.25 -16.57
C ALA A 189 -5.63 -11.04 -17.57
N HIS A 190 -5.73 -10.75 -18.87
CA HIS A 190 -4.90 -11.38 -19.90
C HIS A 190 -3.46 -10.88 -19.83
N ILE A 191 -3.26 -9.58 -19.54
CA ILE A 191 -1.91 -9.02 -19.35
C ILE A 191 -1.22 -9.69 -18.15
N TRP A 192 -1.95 -9.85 -17.04
CA TRP A 192 -1.45 -10.57 -15.88
C TRP A 192 -1.05 -12.01 -16.23
N GLN A 193 -1.91 -12.73 -16.94
CA GLN A 193 -1.61 -14.10 -17.37
C GLN A 193 -0.40 -14.15 -18.30
N TYR A 194 -0.30 -13.24 -19.27
CA TYR A 194 0.87 -13.10 -20.13
C TYR A 194 2.15 -12.88 -19.33
N MET A 195 2.13 -12.00 -18.31
CA MET A 195 3.29 -11.80 -17.45
C MET A 195 3.69 -13.10 -16.74
N VAL A 196 2.72 -13.80 -16.16
CA VAL A 196 2.94 -15.11 -15.50
C VAL A 196 3.63 -16.09 -16.45
N GLU A 197 3.15 -16.18 -17.69
CA GLU A 197 3.71 -17.07 -18.70
C GLU A 197 5.14 -16.67 -19.11
N VAL A 198 5.39 -15.37 -19.34
CA VAL A 198 6.72 -14.85 -19.68
C VAL A 198 7.74 -15.07 -18.57
N HIS A 199 7.32 -14.97 -17.31
CA HIS A 199 8.17 -15.19 -16.15
C HIS A 199 8.29 -16.67 -15.75
N GLY A 200 7.63 -17.60 -16.47
CA GLY A 200 7.73 -19.03 -16.22
C GLY A 200 6.90 -19.53 -15.02
N GLY A 201 5.90 -18.76 -14.60
CA GLY A 201 4.99 -19.14 -13.52
C GLY A 201 4.75 -18.03 -12.49
N TRP A 202 3.81 -18.30 -11.59
CA TRP A 202 3.37 -17.35 -10.56
C TRP A 202 4.42 -17.16 -9.45
N ASN A 203 5.25 -18.18 -9.20
CA ASN A 203 6.36 -18.13 -8.23
C ASN A 203 7.45 -17.13 -8.63
N ASN A 204 7.61 -16.88 -9.92
CA ASN A 204 8.70 -16.07 -10.47
C ASN A 204 8.32 -14.59 -10.60
N ILE A 205 7.06 -14.24 -10.28
CA ILE A 205 6.58 -12.87 -10.25
C ILE A 205 6.54 -12.38 -8.81
N GLY A 206 7.31 -11.35 -8.53
CA GLY A 206 7.42 -10.74 -7.19
C GLY A 206 6.19 -9.92 -6.74
N PHE A 207 5.00 -10.14 -7.29
CA PHE A 207 3.75 -9.48 -6.88
C PHE A 207 2.54 -10.28 -7.33
N ILE A 208 1.37 -10.07 -6.71
CA ILE A 208 0.13 -10.75 -7.12
C ILE A 208 -0.68 -9.90 -8.09
N LYS A 209 -1.64 -10.52 -8.78
CA LYS A 209 -2.61 -9.86 -9.65
C LYS A 209 -3.20 -8.60 -9.01
N ASP A 210 -3.65 -8.68 -7.76
CA ASP A 210 -4.22 -7.52 -7.08
C ASP A 210 -3.25 -6.35 -6.96
N ASP A 211 -1.97 -6.60 -6.71
CA ASP A 211 -0.97 -5.54 -6.59
C ASP A 211 -0.84 -4.78 -7.93
N LEU A 212 -0.94 -5.48 -9.07
CA LEU A 212 -0.97 -4.86 -10.40
C LEU A 212 -2.20 -3.95 -10.58
N TYR A 213 -3.39 -4.41 -10.19
CA TYR A 213 -4.61 -3.59 -10.26
C TYR A 213 -4.51 -2.36 -9.35
N HIS A 214 -3.94 -2.50 -8.15
CA HIS A 214 -3.71 -1.39 -7.24
C HIS A 214 -2.68 -0.40 -7.81
N GLY A 215 -1.59 -0.90 -8.41
CA GLY A 215 -0.57 -0.10 -9.07
C GLY A 215 -1.13 0.73 -10.23
N LEU A 216 -1.92 0.11 -11.11
CA LEU A 216 -2.62 0.79 -12.19
C LEU A 216 -3.57 1.87 -11.67
N ARG A 217 -4.40 1.55 -10.67
CA ARG A 217 -5.31 2.53 -10.06
C ARG A 217 -4.55 3.73 -9.51
N LYS A 218 -3.41 3.50 -8.84
CA LYS A 218 -2.54 4.56 -8.34
C LYS A 218 -2.01 5.42 -9.49
N LYS A 219 -1.48 4.81 -10.56
CA LYS A 219 -1.01 5.54 -11.74
C LYS A 219 -2.12 6.36 -12.36
N TYR A 220 -3.31 5.80 -12.59
CA TYR A 220 -4.46 6.55 -13.14
C TYR A 220 -4.87 7.73 -12.25
N SER A 221 -4.80 7.60 -10.92
CA SER A 221 -5.08 8.72 -10.01
C SER A 221 -4.08 9.87 -10.13
N THR A 222 -2.84 9.58 -10.51
CA THR A 222 -1.77 10.57 -10.71
C THR A 222 -1.55 10.92 -12.18
N TRP A 223 -2.31 10.31 -13.08
CA TRP A 223 -2.13 10.41 -14.52
C TRP A 223 -2.59 11.79 -14.97
N ASN A 224 -1.63 12.62 -15.38
CA ASN A 224 -1.89 13.98 -15.87
C ASN A 224 -2.10 14.03 -17.39
N ASP A 225 -1.95 12.91 -18.09
CA ASP A 225 -2.11 12.84 -19.53
C ASP A 225 -3.61 12.88 -19.90
N CYS A 226 -3.94 13.96 -20.60
CA CYS A 226 -5.23 14.44 -21.09
C CYS A 226 -6.31 13.41 -21.41
N ASP A 227 -7.49 13.62 -20.82
CA ASP A 227 -8.76 13.85 -21.53
C ASP A 227 -9.80 14.37 -20.53
N THR A 228 -9.62 14.08 -19.24
CA THR A 228 -10.55 14.49 -18.18
C THR A 228 -10.62 15.99 -18.00
N LYS A 229 -9.51 16.74 -18.05
CA LYS A 229 -9.52 18.21 -17.98
C LYS A 229 -10.20 18.82 -19.21
N THR A 230 -9.82 18.38 -20.40
CA THR A 230 -10.39 18.82 -21.68
C THR A 230 -11.88 18.46 -21.79
N ALA A 231 -12.27 17.25 -21.40
CA ALA A 231 -13.66 16.80 -21.34
C ALA A 231 -14.45 17.56 -20.25
N MET A 232 -13.86 17.83 -19.09
CA MET A 232 -14.47 18.66 -18.05
C MET A 232 -14.66 20.10 -18.52
N GLU A 233 -13.69 20.67 -19.23
CA GLU A 233 -13.79 21.99 -19.86
C GLU A 233 -14.84 22.00 -20.96
N TYR A 234 -14.88 20.99 -21.82
CA TYR A 234 -15.91 20.79 -22.84
C TYR A 234 -17.31 20.67 -22.23
N LEU A 235 -17.48 19.88 -21.16
CA LEU A 235 -18.74 19.74 -20.43
C LEU A 235 -19.14 21.04 -19.73
N LYS A 236 -18.18 21.78 -19.16
CA LYS A 236 -18.43 23.12 -18.59
C LYS A 236 -18.85 24.12 -19.67
N ALA A 237 -18.19 24.11 -20.84
CA ALA A 237 -18.55 24.95 -21.98
C ALA A 237 -19.96 24.63 -22.49
N LYS A 238 -20.36 23.35 -22.50
CA LYS A 238 -21.73 22.91 -22.83
C LYS A 238 -22.77 23.21 -21.75
N LYS A 239 -22.36 23.57 -20.52
CA LYS A 239 -23.27 23.96 -19.43
C LYS A 239 -23.74 25.42 -19.56
N GLY A 240 -23.26 26.18 -20.56
CA GLY A 240 -23.78 27.49 -20.92
C GLY A 240 -25.27 27.44 -21.30
N PRO A 241 -25.97 28.60 -21.33
CA PRO A 241 -27.38 28.64 -21.68
C PRO A 241 -27.57 28.01 -23.05
N ASP A 242 -28.41 26.97 -23.12
CA ASP A 242 -28.78 26.35 -24.38
C ASP A 242 -29.31 27.45 -25.31
N LEU A 243 -28.52 27.77 -26.35
CA LEU A 243 -28.81 28.84 -27.30
C LEU A 243 -30.18 28.62 -27.95
N ARG A 244 -30.65 27.37 -28.05
CA ARG A 244 -31.97 27.05 -28.58
C ARG A 244 -33.07 27.43 -27.60
N ARG A 245 -32.90 27.12 -26.30
CA ARG A 245 -33.86 27.51 -25.25
C ARG A 245 -33.96 29.02 -25.08
N THR A 246 -32.85 29.73 -25.16
CA THR A 246 -32.83 31.19 -25.02
C THR A 246 -33.38 31.92 -26.24
N GLN A 247 -33.17 31.40 -27.45
CA GLN A 247 -33.77 31.95 -28.67
C GLN A 247 -35.28 31.73 -28.72
N VAL A 248 -35.76 30.53 -28.35
CA VAL A 248 -37.20 30.23 -28.25
C VAL A 248 -37.85 31.11 -27.18
N ALA A 249 -37.23 31.27 -26.01
CA ALA A 249 -37.74 32.16 -24.97
C ALA A 249 -37.82 33.62 -25.44
N LYS A 250 -36.78 34.14 -26.12
CA LYS A 250 -36.80 35.49 -26.71
C LYS A 250 -37.88 35.66 -27.77
N TRP A 251 -38.09 34.66 -28.62
CA TRP A 251 -39.12 34.71 -29.66
C TRP A 251 -40.52 34.74 -29.04
N ILE A 252 -40.79 33.88 -28.04
CA ILE A 252 -42.06 33.86 -27.31
C ILE A 252 -42.30 35.20 -26.60
N THR A 253 -41.30 35.75 -25.90
CA THR A 253 -41.47 37.04 -25.21
C THR A 253 -41.72 38.19 -26.19
N ASN A 254 -41.03 38.23 -27.33
CA ASN A 254 -41.27 39.26 -28.34
C ASN A 254 -42.66 39.13 -28.95
N TYR A 255 -43.10 37.91 -29.25
CA TYR A 255 -44.46 37.65 -29.76
C TYR A 255 -45.53 38.12 -28.76
N LEU A 256 -45.38 37.78 -27.48
CA LEU A 256 -46.32 38.21 -26.43
C LEU A 256 -46.37 39.73 -26.25
N VAL A 257 -45.23 40.43 -26.35
CA VAL A 257 -45.18 41.91 -26.29
C VAL A 257 -45.88 42.54 -27.49
N ILE A 258 -45.66 42.02 -28.69
CA ILE A 258 -46.33 42.50 -29.92
C ILE A 258 -47.84 42.32 -29.79
N VAL A 259 -48.29 41.12 -29.38
CA VAL A 259 -49.70 40.83 -29.17
C VAL A 259 -50.29 41.75 -28.10
N TRP A 260 -49.64 41.88 -26.94
CA TRP A 260 -50.10 42.75 -25.85
C TRP A 260 -50.31 44.20 -26.28
N ASN A 261 -49.33 44.76 -27.02
CA ASN A 261 -49.39 46.14 -27.52
C ASN A 261 -50.46 46.33 -28.60
N SER A 262 -50.71 45.31 -29.43
CA SER A 262 -51.77 45.35 -30.46
C SER A 262 -53.19 45.25 -29.89
N THR A 263 -53.33 44.71 -28.67
CA THR A 263 -54.61 44.55 -27.97
C THR A 263 -54.95 45.67 -27.00
N GLN A 264 -54.05 46.66 -26.81
CA GLN A 264 -54.37 47.82 -25.99
C GLN A 264 -55.34 48.75 -26.76
N PRO A 265 -56.51 49.10 -26.21
CA PRO A 265 -57.40 50.06 -26.86
C PRO A 265 -56.69 51.42 -26.93
N THR A 266 -56.61 51.99 -28.14
CA THR A 266 -56.12 53.34 -28.35
C THR A 266 -56.96 54.31 -27.54
N ARG A 267 -56.38 54.94 -26.52
CA ARG A 267 -56.99 56.10 -25.85
C ARG A 267 -57.07 57.22 -26.89
N LEU A 268 -58.25 57.40 -27.46
CA LEU A 268 -58.61 58.63 -28.17
C LEU A 268 -58.63 59.76 -27.14
N ILE A 269 -57.79 60.77 -27.35
CA ILE A 269 -57.84 62.06 -26.63
C ILE A 269 -58.85 62.93 -27.35
#